data_AF-A0A7K0P0S2-F1
#
_entry.id   AF-A0A7K0P0S2-F1
#
_cell.length_a   1.000
_cell.length_b   1.000
_cell.length_c   1.000
_cell.angle_alpha   90.00
_cell.angle_beta   90.00
_cell.angle_gamma   90.00
#
_symmetry.space_group_name_H-M   'P 1'
#
loop_
_entity.id
_entity.type
_entity.pdbx_description
1 polymer ?
#
loop_
_entity_poly.entity_id
_entity_poly.type
_entity_poly.pdbx_seq_one_letter_code
_entity_poly.pdbx_strand_id
1 'polypeptide(L)'
;MLPAGGVVPERLEWTDGDRLTLADAFFGSPFAAGLDGRDNRDLLDSVLWFGIDYGPGDPLRWSPVNVEILLSDWFPRKILAEPDFLSQLPGLLRAFIRFSHSERGIRPSLTAQTLAAVDLWEPAFQRTIRSSRLQGRAALIAGMLEPADDDDLDYEEVMLEGLDEAVGGRAQLLALTDAPLPNEAFEWTGVAEDIRPVIGEILEACDRVAEEILDVEHRTAMRRFLSRAAVGDPAIFRRKASPQRGAAAVTWVIARANDTVGGYWSGLTVQDLLAPLGVSGSVSQRAEPLLRANGVNPHRLYGSMKLGAADLLTSRKRASIIQQRDRYLGDYGEGTI
;
A
#
# COMPACT_ATOMS: atom_id res chain seq x y z
N MET A 1 -13.67 -16.93 -24.09
CA MET A 1 -13.69 -18.35 -23.66
C MET A 1 -12.29 -18.91 -23.83
N LEU A 2 -11.73 -19.54 -22.80
CA LEU A 2 -10.47 -20.28 -22.90
C LEU A 2 -10.75 -21.68 -23.50
N PRO A 3 -9.81 -22.26 -24.27
CA PRO A 3 -9.99 -23.58 -24.87
C PRO A 3 -10.13 -24.70 -23.82
N ALA A 4 -10.79 -25.80 -24.20
CA ALA A 4 -11.01 -26.95 -23.32
C ALA A 4 -9.67 -27.52 -22.82
N GLY A 5 -9.49 -27.54 -21.49
CA GLY A 5 -8.24 -27.95 -20.82
C GLY A 5 -7.38 -26.79 -20.31
N GLY A 6 -7.76 -25.53 -20.56
CA GLY A 6 -7.10 -24.36 -19.99
C GLY A 6 -7.41 -24.19 -18.51
N VAL A 7 -6.49 -24.61 -17.65
CA VAL A 7 -6.49 -24.21 -16.23
C VAL A 7 -6.13 -22.72 -16.19
N VAL A 8 -6.99 -21.88 -15.61
CA VAL A 8 -6.62 -20.51 -15.28
C VAL A 8 -5.45 -20.61 -14.30
N PRO A 9 -4.25 -20.08 -14.59
CA PRO A 9 -3.16 -20.10 -13.64
C PRO A 9 -3.65 -19.42 -12.36
N GLU A 10 -3.65 -20.17 -11.26
CA GLU A 10 -3.98 -19.63 -9.95
C GLU A 10 -3.02 -18.46 -9.69
N ARG A 11 -3.57 -17.26 -9.46
CA ARG A 11 -2.76 -16.09 -9.18
C ARG A 11 -1.98 -16.40 -7.90
N LEU A 12 -0.66 -16.56 -8.00
CA LEU A 12 0.18 -16.76 -6.83
C LEU A 12 -0.01 -15.54 -5.91
N GLU A 13 -0.47 -15.79 -4.69
CA GLU A 13 -0.46 -14.77 -3.65
C GLU A 13 0.99 -14.58 -3.20
N TRP A 14 1.56 -13.39 -3.46
CA TRP A 14 2.91 -13.03 -3.03
C TRP A 14 2.85 -12.40 -1.64
N THR A 15 3.23 -13.17 -0.61
CA THR A 15 3.34 -12.67 0.75
C THR A 15 4.56 -11.76 0.89
N ASP A 16 4.61 -10.96 1.97
CA ASP A 16 5.79 -10.15 2.27
C ASP A 16 7.05 -11.01 2.47
N GLY A 17 6.90 -12.23 3.02
CA GLY A 17 8.00 -13.18 3.16
C GLY A 17 8.50 -13.73 1.83
N ASP A 18 7.62 -13.95 0.86
CA ASP A 18 8.01 -14.36 -0.50
C ASP A 18 8.77 -13.25 -1.22
N ARG A 19 8.36 -11.99 -1.01
CA ARG A 19 9.05 -10.81 -1.57
C ARG A 19 10.45 -10.64 -1.00
N LEU A 20 10.60 -10.78 0.32
CA LEU A 20 11.92 -10.74 0.99
C LEU A 20 12.81 -11.87 0.49
N THR A 21 12.29 -13.09 0.44
CA THR A 21 13.02 -14.26 -0.07
C THR A 21 13.47 -14.03 -1.52
N LEU A 22 12.61 -13.45 -2.35
CA LEU A 22 12.91 -13.13 -3.74
C LEU A 22 13.97 -12.02 -3.87
N ALA A 23 13.88 -10.98 -3.05
CA ALA A 23 14.85 -9.90 -3.01
C ALA A 23 16.23 -10.41 -2.58
N ASP A 24 16.30 -11.23 -1.52
CA ASP A 24 17.54 -11.85 -1.06
C ASP A 24 18.13 -12.81 -2.10
N ALA A 25 17.29 -13.58 -2.79
CA ALA A 25 17.73 -14.43 -3.90
C ALA A 25 18.31 -13.60 -5.06
N PHE A 26 17.69 -12.47 -5.40
CA PHE A 26 18.19 -11.58 -6.43
C PHE A 26 19.52 -10.93 -6.03
N PHE A 27 19.61 -10.31 -4.85
CA PHE A 27 20.84 -9.64 -4.40
C PHE A 27 21.99 -10.62 -4.12
N GLY A 28 21.68 -11.85 -3.72
CA GLY A 28 22.66 -12.94 -3.61
C GLY A 28 23.10 -13.55 -4.95
N SER A 29 22.43 -13.20 -6.05
CA SER A 29 22.73 -13.74 -7.37
C SER A 29 23.90 -13.01 -8.05
N PRO A 30 24.59 -13.67 -9.01
CA PRO A 30 25.59 -12.99 -9.85
C PRO A 30 25.01 -11.81 -10.66
N PHE A 31 23.69 -11.75 -10.87
CA PHE A 31 23.06 -10.68 -11.65
C PHE A 31 23.03 -9.34 -10.92
N ALA A 32 23.02 -9.34 -9.59
CA ALA A 32 22.99 -8.14 -8.76
C ALA A 32 24.38 -7.71 -8.24
N ALA A 33 25.45 -8.28 -8.79
CA ALA A 33 26.82 -7.96 -8.37
C ALA A 33 27.10 -6.45 -8.48
N GLY A 34 27.44 -5.82 -7.35
CA GLY A 34 27.68 -4.37 -7.26
C GLY A 34 26.42 -3.50 -7.16
N LEU A 35 25.23 -4.11 -7.08
CA LEU A 35 23.94 -3.42 -6.92
C LEU A 35 23.34 -3.61 -5.53
N ASP A 36 24.06 -4.18 -4.56
CA ASP A 36 23.54 -4.42 -3.20
C ASP A 36 23.64 -3.19 -2.27
N GLY A 37 23.32 -2.01 -2.81
CA GLY A 37 23.25 -0.77 -2.05
C GLY A 37 21.84 -0.56 -1.48
N ARG A 38 21.72 0.29 -0.45
CA ARG A 38 20.43 0.68 0.14
C ARG A 38 19.45 1.17 -0.93
N ASP A 39 19.88 2.09 -1.79
CA ASP A 39 19.02 2.67 -2.83
C ASP A 39 18.46 1.61 -3.80
N ASN A 40 19.30 0.65 -4.20
CA ASN A 40 18.89 -0.42 -5.09
C ASN A 40 17.89 -1.39 -4.44
N ARG A 41 17.99 -1.61 -3.13
CA ARG A 41 17.00 -2.40 -2.37
C ARG A 41 15.64 -1.71 -2.34
N ASP A 42 15.62 -0.40 -2.11
CA ASP A 42 14.40 0.40 -2.09
C ASP A 42 13.75 0.50 -3.49
N LEU A 43 14.58 0.64 -4.54
CA LEU A 43 14.11 0.59 -5.93
C LEU A 43 13.56 -0.79 -6.30
N LEU A 44 14.18 -1.89 -5.83
CA LEU A 44 13.70 -3.23 -6.12
C LEU A 44 12.32 -3.45 -5.50
N ASP A 45 12.09 -2.97 -4.28
CA ASP A 45 10.77 -3.09 -3.63
C ASP A 45 9.68 -2.43 -4.48
N SER A 46 9.96 -1.24 -5.03
CA SER A 46 9.06 -0.54 -5.95
C SER A 46 8.81 -1.34 -7.25
N VAL A 47 9.83 -2.01 -7.77
CA VAL A 47 9.72 -2.88 -8.95
C VAL A 47 8.89 -4.14 -8.67
N LEU A 48 9.07 -4.76 -7.50
CA LEU A 48 8.28 -5.92 -7.07
C LEU A 48 6.81 -5.52 -6.84
N TRP A 49 6.58 -4.36 -6.24
CA TRP A 49 5.26 -3.79 -6.05
C TRP A 49 4.52 -3.63 -7.39
N PHE A 50 5.17 -3.02 -8.38
CA PHE A 50 4.63 -2.93 -9.74
C PHE A 50 4.27 -4.32 -10.31
N GLY A 51 5.20 -5.28 -10.23
CA GLY A 51 5.01 -6.61 -10.85
C GLY A 51 3.86 -7.43 -10.25
N ILE A 52 3.56 -7.23 -8.96
CA ILE A 52 2.48 -7.93 -8.24
C ILE A 52 1.12 -7.26 -8.46
N ASP A 53 1.08 -5.93 -8.34
CA ASP A 53 -0.19 -5.19 -8.24
C ASP A 53 -0.67 -4.60 -9.57
N TYR A 54 0.26 -4.23 -10.46
CA TYR A 54 -0.04 -3.59 -11.75
C TYR A 54 0.35 -4.47 -12.95
N GLY A 55 1.30 -5.37 -12.75
CA GLY A 55 1.70 -6.39 -13.71
C GLY A 55 0.74 -7.59 -13.76
N PRO A 56 1.20 -8.72 -14.31
CA PRO A 56 0.39 -9.93 -14.49
C PRO A 56 0.11 -10.70 -13.18
N GLY A 57 0.43 -10.12 -12.01
CA GLY A 57 0.37 -10.80 -10.71
C GLY A 57 1.57 -11.69 -10.41
N ASP A 58 2.67 -11.52 -11.14
CA ASP A 58 3.93 -12.25 -10.97
C ASP A 58 5.11 -11.28 -11.16
N PRO A 59 5.86 -10.93 -10.10
CA PRO A 59 6.98 -10.01 -10.16
C PRO A 59 8.16 -10.52 -11.00
N LEU A 60 8.21 -11.83 -11.28
CA LEU A 60 9.23 -12.43 -12.16
C LEU A 60 8.84 -12.36 -13.64
N ARG A 61 7.64 -11.89 -13.99
CA ARG A 61 7.17 -11.87 -15.38
C ARG A 61 7.41 -10.52 -16.04
N TRP A 62 8.49 -10.45 -16.80
CA TRP A 62 8.89 -9.28 -17.57
C TRP A 62 8.67 -9.45 -19.07
N SER A 63 8.26 -8.37 -19.73
CA SER A 63 8.07 -8.28 -21.17
C SER A 63 8.34 -6.85 -21.63
N PRO A 64 8.56 -6.61 -22.94
CA PRO A 64 8.75 -5.25 -23.46
C PRO A 64 7.62 -4.28 -23.05
N VAL A 65 6.38 -4.75 -23.03
CA VAL A 65 5.21 -3.95 -22.64
C VAL A 65 5.24 -3.57 -21.16
N ASN A 66 5.63 -4.49 -20.27
CA ASN A 66 5.74 -4.18 -18.84
C ASN A 66 6.85 -3.17 -18.56
N VAL A 67 7.96 -3.26 -19.31
CA VAL A 67 9.07 -2.30 -19.21
C VAL A 67 8.63 -0.91 -19.67
N GLU A 68 7.91 -0.84 -20.78
CA GLU A 68 7.30 0.41 -21.27
C GLU A 68 6.43 1.05 -20.20
N ILE A 69 5.41 0.33 -19.69
CA ILE A 69 4.47 0.85 -18.69
C ILE A 69 5.21 1.31 -17.42
N LEU A 70 6.19 0.53 -16.95
CA LEU A 70 6.97 0.88 -15.77
C LEU A 70 7.73 2.20 -15.97
N LEU A 71 8.49 2.31 -17.07
CA LEU A 71 9.42 3.44 -17.27
C LEU A 71 8.76 4.69 -17.86
N SER A 72 7.69 4.56 -18.64
CA SER A 72 7.04 5.70 -19.29
C SER A 72 5.92 6.32 -18.46
N ASP A 73 5.25 5.56 -17.60
CA ASP A 73 4.09 6.03 -16.83
C ASP A 73 4.25 5.77 -15.33
N TRP A 74 4.38 4.50 -14.93
CA TRP A 74 4.13 4.14 -13.54
C TRP A 74 5.22 4.67 -12.59
N PHE A 75 6.50 4.42 -12.87
CA PHE A 75 7.58 4.75 -11.95
C PHE A 75 7.81 6.27 -11.81
N PRO A 76 7.86 7.06 -12.91
CA PRO A 76 7.98 8.51 -12.80
C PRO A 76 6.86 9.18 -12.00
N ARG A 77 5.64 8.62 -12.06
CA ARG A 77 4.46 9.17 -11.41
C ARG A 77 4.26 8.66 -9.98
N LYS A 78 4.62 7.41 -9.70
CA LYS A 78 4.34 6.75 -8.42
C LYS A 78 5.49 6.81 -7.42
N ILE A 79 6.74 6.96 -7.89
CA ILE A 79 7.92 6.91 -7.02
C ILE A 79 8.58 8.28 -6.97
N LEU A 80 8.43 8.97 -5.84
CA LEU A 80 8.98 10.30 -5.61
C LEU A 80 10.27 10.22 -4.82
N ALA A 81 11.38 10.27 -5.53
CA ALA A 81 12.72 10.21 -4.95
C ALA A 81 13.70 10.98 -5.82
N GLU A 82 14.86 11.35 -5.28
CA GLU A 82 15.84 12.21 -5.99
C GLU A 82 16.22 11.66 -7.37
N PRO A 83 16.53 12.50 -8.38
CA PRO A 83 16.80 12.03 -9.74
C PRO A 83 18.00 11.10 -9.76
N ASP A 84 18.98 11.33 -8.89
CA ASP A 84 20.15 10.47 -8.74
C ASP A 84 19.76 9.08 -8.21
N PHE A 85 18.82 9.00 -7.27
CA PHE A 85 18.23 7.73 -6.83
C PHE A 85 17.47 7.06 -7.98
N LEU A 86 16.54 7.76 -8.63
CA LEU A 86 15.72 7.21 -9.71
C LEU A 86 16.56 6.81 -10.94
N SER A 87 17.67 7.49 -11.19
CA SER A 87 18.57 7.21 -12.32
C SER A 87 19.20 5.82 -12.26
N GLN A 88 19.23 5.18 -11.08
CA GLN A 88 19.74 3.83 -10.87
C GLN A 88 18.74 2.76 -11.36
N LEU A 89 17.45 3.09 -11.48
CA LEU A 89 16.38 2.13 -11.83
C LEU A 89 16.65 1.35 -13.13
N PRO A 90 17.03 1.96 -14.27
CA PRO A 90 17.23 1.19 -15.49
C PRO A 90 18.36 0.17 -15.38
N GLY A 91 19.40 0.46 -14.59
CA GLY A 91 20.48 -0.47 -14.30
C GLY A 91 20.00 -1.67 -13.50
N LEU A 92 19.29 -1.39 -12.41
CA LEU A 92 18.67 -2.41 -11.55
C LEU A 92 17.66 -3.28 -12.32
N LEU A 93 16.81 -2.65 -13.12
CA LEU A 93 15.76 -3.33 -13.89
C LEU A 93 16.35 -4.32 -14.89
N ARG A 94 17.45 -3.96 -15.59
CA ARG A 94 18.15 -4.91 -16.48
C ARG A 94 18.69 -6.12 -15.72
N ALA A 95 19.28 -5.90 -14.54
CA ALA A 95 19.77 -6.99 -13.70
C ALA A 95 18.62 -7.90 -13.25
N PHE A 96 17.53 -7.30 -12.77
CA PHE A 96 16.37 -8.02 -12.28
C PHE A 96 15.63 -8.80 -13.38
N ILE A 97 15.53 -8.26 -14.61
CA ILE A 97 14.99 -8.97 -15.77
C ILE A 97 15.83 -10.21 -16.10
N ARG A 98 17.16 -10.10 -16.09
CA ARG A 98 18.05 -11.24 -16.36
C ARG A 98 17.91 -12.34 -15.32
N PHE A 99 17.87 -11.96 -14.05
CA PHE A 99 17.60 -12.87 -12.95
C PHE A 99 16.24 -13.56 -13.14
N SER A 100 15.18 -12.77 -13.33
CA SER A 100 13.81 -13.28 -13.50
C SER A 100 13.67 -14.25 -14.68
N HIS A 101 14.28 -13.90 -15.82
CA HIS A 101 14.27 -14.74 -17.00
C HIS A 101 15.12 -16.00 -16.85
N SER A 102 16.20 -15.95 -16.07
CA SER A 102 16.98 -17.13 -15.69
C SER A 102 16.16 -18.08 -14.82
N GLU A 103 15.50 -17.57 -13.78
CA GLU A 103 14.62 -18.35 -12.89
C GLU A 103 13.45 -19.00 -13.64
N ARG A 104 12.93 -18.31 -14.66
CA ARG A 104 11.79 -18.78 -15.49
C ARG A 104 12.21 -19.54 -16.74
N GLY A 105 13.51 -19.74 -16.99
CA GLY A 105 14.00 -20.46 -18.17
C GLY A 105 13.63 -19.80 -19.51
N ILE A 106 13.49 -18.47 -19.54
CA ILE A 106 13.09 -17.72 -20.73
C ILE A 106 14.22 -17.71 -21.76
N ARG A 107 13.89 -17.98 -23.03
CA ARG A 107 14.88 -18.10 -24.10
C ARG A 107 15.64 -16.77 -24.31
N PRO A 108 16.97 -16.80 -24.55
CA PRO A 108 17.79 -15.59 -24.65
C PRO A 108 17.31 -14.50 -25.62
N SER A 109 16.61 -14.85 -26.71
CA SER A 109 16.06 -13.85 -27.65
C SER A 109 14.89 -13.05 -27.07
N LEU A 110 14.07 -13.65 -26.19
CA LEU A 110 12.99 -12.93 -25.50
C LEU A 110 13.55 -12.05 -24.38
N THR A 111 14.60 -12.52 -23.70
CA THR A 111 15.38 -11.71 -22.75
C THR A 111 16.02 -10.52 -23.46
N ALA A 112 16.68 -10.73 -24.60
CA ALA A 112 17.27 -9.64 -25.39
C ALA A 112 16.22 -8.61 -25.84
N GLN A 113 15.04 -9.04 -26.29
CA GLN A 113 13.94 -8.15 -26.65
C GLN A 113 13.44 -7.32 -25.45
N THR A 114 13.33 -7.94 -24.27
CA THR A 114 12.87 -7.25 -23.06
C THR A 114 13.90 -6.25 -22.56
N LEU A 115 15.19 -6.59 -22.63
CA LEU A 115 16.29 -5.66 -22.30
C LEU A 115 16.37 -4.50 -23.31
N ALA A 116 16.16 -4.77 -24.61
CA ALA A 116 16.12 -3.72 -25.63
C ALA A 116 14.97 -2.71 -25.39
N ALA A 117 13.87 -3.15 -24.78
CA ALA A 117 12.82 -2.22 -24.35
C ALA A 117 13.30 -1.28 -23.22
N VAL A 118 14.14 -1.76 -22.30
CA VAL A 118 14.74 -0.89 -21.28
C VAL A 118 15.64 0.14 -21.95
N ASP A 119 16.46 -0.29 -22.91
CA ASP A 119 17.33 0.61 -23.67
C ASP A 119 16.54 1.66 -24.47
N LEU A 120 15.37 1.28 -25.02
CA LEU A 120 14.49 2.17 -25.77
C LEU A 120 13.86 3.25 -24.89
N TRP A 121 13.37 2.87 -23.71
CA TRP A 121 12.60 3.76 -22.82
C TRP A 121 13.47 4.54 -21.83
N GLU A 122 14.67 4.07 -21.52
CA GLU A 122 15.57 4.73 -20.58
C GLU A 122 15.83 6.21 -20.93
N PRO A 123 16.16 6.61 -22.18
CA PRO A 123 16.41 8.02 -22.47
C PRO A 123 15.20 8.93 -22.18
N ALA A 124 13.97 8.43 -22.41
CA ALA A 124 12.76 9.17 -22.08
C ALA A 124 12.57 9.25 -20.57
N PHE A 125 12.69 8.13 -19.85
CA PHE A 125 12.62 8.08 -18.39
C PHE A 125 13.64 9.03 -17.74
N GLN A 126 14.89 8.98 -18.18
CA GLN A 126 16.01 9.81 -17.72
C GLN A 126 15.77 11.31 -17.99
N ARG A 127 15.08 11.66 -19.09
CA ARG A 127 14.61 13.03 -19.32
C ARG A 127 13.51 13.39 -18.34
N THR A 128 12.46 12.56 -18.23
CA THR A 128 11.31 12.81 -17.35
C THR A 128 11.74 13.05 -15.90
N ILE A 129 12.56 12.18 -15.30
CA ILE A 129 12.98 12.33 -13.90
C ILE A 129 13.87 13.55 -13.65
N ARG A 130 14.51 14.11 -14.69
CA ARG A 130 15.34 15.32 -14.62
C ARG A 130 14.58 16.59 -14.98
N SER A 131 13.60 16.50 -15.88
CA SER A 131 12.70 17.61 -16.22
C SER A 131 11.70 17.86 -15.11
N SER A 132 11.18 16.82 -14.47
CA SER A 132 10.37 16.91 -13.26
C SER A 132 11.12 17.50 -12.05
N ARG A 133 12.45 17.69 -12.14
CA ARG A 133 13.29 18.25 -11.09
C ARG A 133 14.23 19.37 -11.51
N LEU A 134 13.97 20.02 -12.65
CA LEU A 134 14.48 21.36 -12.92
C LEU A 134 13.80 22.40 -11.99
N GLN A 135 13.64 22.09 -10.70
CA GLN A 135 13.12 22.90 -9.60
C GLN A 135 14.25 23.06 -8.56
N GLY A 136 15.35 23.69 -8.98
CA GLY A 136 16.47 24.07 -8.13
C GLY A 136 16.94 25.49 -8.44
N ARG A 137 18.03 25.97 -7.81
CA ARG A 137 18.50 27.37 -7.91
C ARG A 137 18.71 27.93 -9.33
N ALA A 138 18.92 27.09 -10.34
CA ALA A 138 18.99 27.50 -11.74
C ALA A 138 17.61 27.79 -12.37
N ALA A 139 16.57 27.10 -11.90
CA ALA A 139 15.17 27.30 -12.30
C ALA A 139 14.58 28.58 -11.72
N LEU A 140 14.98 28.98 -10.51
CA LEU A 140 14.65 30.30 -9.95
C LEU A 140 15.11 31.45 -10.85
N ILE A 141 16.23 31.29 -11.55
CA ILE A 141 16.76 32.31 -12.47
C ILE A 141 16.03 32.27 -13.82
N ALA A 142 15.63 31.10 -14.29
CA ALA A 142 14.87 30.94 -15.53
C ALA A 142 13.38 31.33 -15.37
N GLY A 143 12.77 31.05 -14.22
CA GLY A 143 11.36 31.30 -13.90
C GLY A 143 10.99 32.75 -13.63
N MET A 144 11.97 33.66 -13.51
CA MET A 144 11.70 35.11 -13.46
C MET A 144 11.45 35.74 -14.84
N LEU A 145 11.65 34.99 -15.94
CA LEU A 145 11.73 35.55 -17.29
C LEU A 145 10.64 35.09 -18.28
N GLU A 146 9.81 34.09 -17.95
CA GLU A 146 8.70 33.66 -18.83
C GLU A 146 7.37 33.49 -18.06
N PRO A 147 6.20 33.69 -18.70
CA PRO A 147 4.91 33.64 -18.03
C PRO A 147 4.56 32.18 -17.67
N ALA A 148 4.05 31.99 -16.45
CA ALA A 148 3.68 30.70 -15.89
C ALA A 148 2.57 30.01 -16.70
N ASP A 149 2.79 28.73 -17.03
CA ASP A 149 1.75 27.77 -17.41
C ASP A 149 1.42 26.86 -16.21
N ASP A 150 0.18 26.40 -16.17
CA ASP A 150 -0.69 26.07 -15.03
C ASP A 150 -0.55 24.64 -14.44
N ASP A 151 0.65 24.05 -14.41
CA ASP A 151 0.83 22.58 -14.21
C ASP A 151 1.26 22.10 -12.79
N ASP A 152 1.45 22.99 -11.81
CA ASP A 152 1.88 22.59 -10.44
C ASP A 152 0.71 22.17 -9.50
N LEU A 153 -0.55 22.39 -9.89
CA LEU A 153 -1.72 22.19 -9.02
C LEU A 153 -2.20 20.72 -8.88
N ASP A 154 -1.88 19.84 -9.85
CA ASP A 154 -2.43 18.47 -9.93
C ASP A 154 -1.83 17.51 -8.87
N TYR A 155 -0.55 17.67 -8.52
CA TYR A 155 0.13 16.74 -7.61
C TYR A 155 -0.32 16.88 -6.15
N GLU A 156 -0.37 18.12 -5.65
CA GLU A 156 -0.81 18.43 -4.28
C GLU A 156 -2.30 18.09 -4.10
N GLU A 157 -3.11 18.34 -5.13
CA GLU A 157 -4.52 17.99 -5.14
C GLU A 157 -4.73 16.48 -5.05
N VAL A 158 -4.00 15.68 -5.81
CA VAL A 158 -4.04 14.20 -5.74
C VAL A 158 -3.59 13.67 -4.38
N MET A 159 -2.55 14.25 -3.78
CA MET A 159 -2.09 13.83 -2.45
C MET A 159 -3.10 14.20 -1.37
N LEU A 160 -3.69 15.40 -1.45
CA LEU A 160 -4.76 15.83 -0.56
C LEU A 160 -6.01 14.97 -0.73
N GLU A 161 -6.40 14.59 -1.96
CA GLU A 161 -7.49 13.64 -2.21
C GLU A 161 -7.21 12.31 -1.51
N GLY A 162 -5.97 11.83 -1.55
CA GLY A 162 -5.57 10.62 -0.84
C GLY A 162 -5.72 10.72 0.68
N LEU A 163 -5.44 11.89 1.27
CA LEU A 163 -5.66 12.15 2.69
C LEU A 163 -7.15 12.30 3.01
N ASP A 164 -7.92 12.95 2.13
CA ASP A 164 -9.37 13.10 2.23
C ASP A 164 -10.03 11.72 2.29
N GLU A 165 -9.67 10.81 1.37
CA GLU A 165 -10.15 9.43 1.35
C GLU A 165 -9.81 8.65 2.63
N ALA A 166 -8.69 8.96 3.30
CA ALA A 166 -8.29 8.25 4.51
C ALA A 166 -9.17 8.62 5.72
N VAL A 167 -9.59 9.88 5.82
CA VAL A 167 -10.28 10.44 6.99
C VAL A 167 -11.78 10.64 6.80
N GLY A 168 -12.26 10.56 5.55
CA GLY A 168 -13.67 10.72 5.20
C GLY A 168 -14.02 12.06 4.53
N GLY A 169 -13.03 12.81 4.03
CA GLY A 169 -13.21 14.03 3.24
C GLY A 169 -12.40 15.23 3.73
N ARG A 170 -12.39 16.30 2.92
CA ARG A 170 -11.62 17.53 3.19
C ARG A 170 -12.00 18.24 4.48
N ALA A 171 -13.28 18.28 4.81
CA ALA A 171 -13.75 18.91 6.06
C ALA A 171 -13.19 18.17 7.29
N GLN A 172 -13.20 16.83 7.26
CA GLN A 172 -12.62 15.98 8.30
C GLN A 172 -11.11 16.12 8.35
N LEU A 173 -10.43 16.24 7.19
CA LEU A 173 -8.99 16.45 7.11
C LEU A 173 -8.57 17.78 7.76
N LEU A 174 -9.28 18.87 7.47
CA LEU A 174 -9.01 20.19 8.04
C LEU A 174 -9.28 20.24 9.55
N ALA A 175 -10.33 19.56 10.01
CA ALA A 175 -10.68 19.49 11.44
C ALA A 175 -9.92 18.41 12.22
N LEU A 176 -9.02 17.67 11.57
CA LEU A 176 -8.35 16.52 12.17
C LEU A 176 -7.44 16.94 13.34
N THR A 177 -7.56 16.21 14.45
CA THR A 177 -6.70 16.34 15.63
C THR A 177 -5.95 15.05 15.90
N ASP A 178 -4.80 15.13 16.57
CA ASP A 178 -4.00 13.98 17.02
C ASP A 178 -4.33 13.52 18.45
N ALA A 179 -5.39 14.05 19.07
CA ALA A 179 -5.87 13.58 20.38
C ALA A 179 -6.07 12.05 20.38
N PRO A 180 -5.57 11.30 21.37
CA PRO A 180 -5.73 9.85 21.44
C PRO A 180 -7.18 9.39 21.44
N LEU A 181 -7.45 8.24 20.79
CA LEU A 181 -8.73 7.58 20.93
C LEU A 181 -9.00 7.22 22.40
N PRO A 182 -10.22 7.45 22.91
CA PRO A 182 -10.54 7.16 24.31
C PRO A 182 -10.61 5.65 24.55
N ASN A 183 -10.40 5.22 25.78
CA ASN A 183 -10.70 3.85 26.19
C ASN A 183 -12.21 3.69 26.45
N GLU A 184 -12.96 3.28 25.44
CA GLU A 184 -14.42 3.16 25.50
C GLU A 184 -14.89 1.70 25.44
N ALA A 185 -16.06 1.42 26.04
CA ALA A 185 -16.70 0.11 25.93
C ALA A 185 -17.23 -0.15 24.50
N PHE A 186 -17.47 -1.42 24.18
CA PHE A 186 -18.07 -1.78 22.90
C PHE A 186 -19.52 -1.27 22.79
N GLU A 187 -19.87 -0.65 21.67
CA GLU A 187 -21.21 -0.14 21.38
C GLU A 187 -22.10 -1.25 20.81
N TRP A 188 -23.14 -1.62 21.57
CA TRP A 188 -24.07 -2.70 21.22
C TRP A 188 -25.36 -2.21 20.54
N THR A 189 -25.59 -0.90 20.49
CA THR A 189 -26.79 -0.31 19.89
C THR A 189 -26.90 -0.70 18.42
N GLY A 190 -28.06 -1.24 18.02
CA GLY A 190 -28.32 -1.71 16.65
C GLY A 190 -27.79 -3.12 16.34
N VAL A 191 -26.95 -3.72 17.20
CA VAL A 191 -26.48 -5.10 17.01
C VAL A 191 -27.60 -6.08 17.32
N ALA A 192 -27.95 -6.90 16.33
CA ALA A 192 -29.02 -7.89 16.44
C ALA A 192 -28.73 -8.92 17.55
N GLU A 193 -29.75 -9.25 18.35
CA GLU A 193 -29.56 -10.09 19.55
C GLU A 193 -29.03 -11.49 19.23
N ASP A 194 -29.40 -12.05 18.07
CA ASP A 194 -29.01 -13.39 17.63
C ASP A 194 -27.50 -13.53 17.36
N ILE A 195 -26.82 -12.43 17.02
CA ILE A 195 -25.38 -12.42 16.72
C ILE A 195 -24.52 -11.95 17.90
N ARG A 196 -25.11 -11.42 18.99
CA ARG A 196 -24.35 -10.90 20.13
C ARG A 196 -23.36 -11.89 20.73
N PRO A 197 -23.67 -13.20 20.90
CA PRO A 197 -22.69 -14.16 21.40
C PRO A 197 -21.45 -14.26 20.51
N VAL A 198 -21.64 -14.33 19.19
CA VAL A 198 -20.52 -14.41 18.21
C VAL A 198 -19.71 -13.12 18.20
N ILE A 199 -20.37 -11.95 18.27
CA ILE A 199 -19.69 -10.66 18.37
C ILE A 199 -18.88 -10.57 19.67
N GLY A 200 -19.42 -11.09 20.78
CA GLY A 200 -18.72 -11.16 22.06
C GLY A 200 -17.41 -11.96 21.96
N GLU A 201 -17.43 -13.13 21.34
CA GLU A 201 -16.22 -13.94 21.13
C GLU A 201 -15.18 -13.24 20.23
N ILE A 202 -15.62 -12.54 19.18
CA ILE A 202 -14.73 -11.75 18.31
C ILE A 202 -14.12 -10.59 19.10
N LEU A 203 -14.94 -9.88 19.88
CA LEU A 203 -14.55 -8.75 20.69
C LEU A 203 -13.48 -9.15 21.71
N GLU A 204 -13.71 -10.21 22.48
CA GLU A 204 -12.76 -10.73 23.47
C GLU A 204 -11.42 -11.10 22.84
N ALA A 205 -11.44 -11.69 21.64
CA ALA A 205 -10.22 -12.02 20.90
C ALA A 205 -9.48 -10.77 20.40
N CYS A 206 -10.19 -9.76 19.89
CA CYS A 206 -9.59 -8.48 19.47
C CYS A 206 -8.98 -7.73 20.67
N ASP A 207 -9.71 -7.68 21.79
CA ASP A 207 -9.26 -7.01 23.02
C ASP A 207 -7.98 -7.63 23.58
N ARG A 208 -7.88 -8.97 23.54
CA ARG A 208 -6.68 -9.70 23.95
C ARG A 208 -5.47 -9.35 23.09
N VAL A 209 -5.63 -9.34 21.76
CA VAL A 209 -4.54 -8.93 20.85
C VAL A 209 -4.12 -7.48 21.11
N ALA A 210 -5.09 -6.61 21.41
CA ALA A 210 -4.77 -5.23 21.75
C ALA A 210 -3.95 -5.09 23.04
N GLU A 211 -4.25 -5.91 24.05
CA GLU A 211 -3.55 -5.91 25.34
C GLU A 211 -2.15 -6.56 25.24
N GLU A 212 -2.01 -7.62 24.46
CA GLU A 212 -0.76 -8.37 24.35
C GLU A 212 0.24 -7.78 23.34
N ILE A 213 -0.25 -7.20 22.23
CA ILE A 213 0.60 -6.83 21.08
C ILE A 213 0.47 -5.35 20.69
N LEU A 214 -0.72 -4.76 20.79
CA LEU A 214 -0.98 -3.39 20.32
C LEU A 214 -1.14 -2.42 21.49
N ASP A 215 -2.16 -1.55 21.43
CA ASP A 215 -2.46 -0.58 22.46
C ASP A 215 -3.98 -0.32 22.57
N VAL A 216 -4.34 0.55 23.51
CA VAL A 216 -5.74 0.93 23.79
C VAL A 216 -6.42 1.64 22.62
N GLU A 217 -5.69 2.38 21.78
CA GLU A 217 -6.27 3.06 20.63
C GLU A 217 -6.67 2.04 19.55
N HIS A 218 -5.82 1.04 19.30
CA HIS A 218 -6.16 -0.08 18.42
C HIS A 218 -7.37 -0.84 18.95
N ARG A 219 -7.44 -1.09 20.26
CA ARG A 219 -8.61 -1.72 20.88
C ARG A 219 -9.89 -0.95 20.56
N THR A 220 -9.87 0.37 20.78
CA THR A 220 -11.03 1.23 20.51
C THR A 220 -11.40 1.24 19.02
N ALA A 221 -10.42 1.37 18.12
CA ALA A 221 -10.67 1.32 16.69
C ALA A 221 -11.26 -0.03 16.23
N MET A 222 -10.76 -1.16 16.75
CA MET A 222 -11.31 -2.50 16.49
C MET A 222 -12.76 -2.63 16.98
N ARG A 223 -13.07 -2.13 18.18
CA ARG A 223 -14.42 -2.12 18.74
C ARG A 223 -15.39 -1.33 17.85
N ARG A 224 -15.01 -0.12 17.43
CA ARG A 224 -15.82 0.72 16.54
C ARG A 224 -16.07 0.06 15.19
N PHE A 225 -15.02 -0.46 14.56
CA PHE A 225 -15.11 -1.13 13.26
C PHE A 225 -15.98 -2.40 13.30
N LEU A 226 -15.84 -3.21 14.36
CA LEU A 226 -16.66 -4.40 14.56
C LEU A 226 -18.13 -4.05 14.83
N SER A 227 -18.40 -3.04 15.66
CA SER A 227 -19.77 -2.55 15.92
C SER A 227 -20.45 -2.08 14.63
N ARG A 228 -19.75 -1.25 13.82
CA ARG A 228 -20.24 -0.81 12.50
C ARG A 228 -20.50 -1.98 11.56
N ALA A 229 -19.59 -2.95 11.48
CA ALA A 229 -19.79 -4.14 10.64
C ALA A 229 -21.01 -4.96 11.08
N ALA A 230 -21.18 -5.14 12.39
CA ALA A 230 -22.29 -5.91 12.97
C ALA A 230 -23.66 -5.26 12.74
N VAL A 231 -23.71 -3.92 12.71
CA VAL A 231 -24.92 -3.16 12.38
C VAL A 231 -25.16 -3.11 10.87
N GLY A 232 -24.11 -2.87 10.08
CA GLY A 232 -24.19 -2.65 8.63
C GLY A 232 -24.55 -3.91 7.84
N ASP A 233 -24.02 -5.08 8.24
CA ASP A 233 -24.41 -6.36 7.65
C ASP A 233 -24.38 -7.49 8.70
N PRO A 234 -25.47 -7.67 9.47
CA PRO A 234 -25.56 -8.72 10.48
C PRO A 234 -25.45 -10.14 9.89
N ALA A 235 -25.69 -10.33 8.59
CA ALA A 235 -25.68 -11.67 7.98
C ALA A 235 -24.27 -12.28 7.94
N ILE A 236 -23.21 -11.47 7.93
CA ILE A 236 -21.81 -11.91 7.97
C ILE A 236 -21.52 -12.78 9.21
N PHE A 237 -22.21 -12.50 10.30
CA PHE A 237 -21.99 -13.14 11.60
C PHE A 237 -22.93 -14.33 11.87
N ARG A 238 -23.83 -14.65 10.92
CA ARG A 238 -24.74 -15.80 11.02
C ARG A 238 -24.12 -17.03 10.37
N ARG A 239 -24.52 -18.24 10.84
CA ARG A 239 -24.16 -19.61 10.36
C ARG A 239 -22.77 -19.75 9.67
N LYS A 240 -21.85 -20.50 10.29
CA LYS A 240 -20.46 -20.77 9.83
C LYS A 240 -19.49 -19.59 9.98
N ALA A 241 -19.86 -18.53 10.70
CA ALA A 241 -18.91 -17.53 11.18
C ALA A 241 -17.90 -18.19 12.14
N SER A 242 -16.61 -17.91 11.93
CA SER A 242 -15.54 -18.32 12.84
C SER A 242 -15.10 -17.09 13.61
N PRO A 243 -15.37 -17.02 14.93
CA PRO A 243 -15.01 -15.85 15.74
C PRO A 243 -13.53 -15.50 15.65
N GLN A 244 -12.64 -16.50 15.68
CA GLN A 244 -11.19 -16.31 15.59
C GLN A 244 -10.77 -15.69 14.25
N ARG A 245 -11.36 -16.15 13.13
CA ARG A 245 -11.09 -15.56 11.81
C ARG A 245 -11.71 -14.18 11.65
N GLY A 246 -12.87 -13.93 12.25
CA GLY A 246 -13.48 -12.62 12.32
C GLY A 246 -12.58 -11.62 13.06
N ALA A 247 -12.06 -12.02 14.22
CA ALA A 247 -11.12 -11.24 14.99
C ALA A 247 -9.84 -10.97 14.20
N ALA A 248 -9.28 -11.99 13.53
CA ALA A 248 -8.07 -11.82 12.71
C ALA A 248 -8.27 -10.80 11.59
N ALA A 249 -9.44 -10.82 10.93
CA ALA A 249 -9.76 -9.83 9.90
C ALA A 249 -9.91 -8.41 10.47
N VAL A 250 -10.61 -8.24 11.60
CA VAL A 250 -10.75 -6.93 12.27
C VAL A 250 -9.40 -6.37 12.69
N THR A 251 -8.60 -7.17 13.40
CA THR A 251 -7.25 -6.81 13.85
C THR A 251 -6.36 -6.40 12.68
N TRP A 252 -6.34 -7.21 11.62
CA TRP A 252 -5.51 -6.93 10.44
C TRP A 252 -5.92 -5.63 9.74
N VAL A 253 -7.22 -5.40 9.52
CA VAL A 253 -7.72 -4.17 8.89
C VAL A 253 -7.29 -2.95 9.69
N ILE A 254 -7.51 -2.94 11.00
CA ILE A 254 -7.18 -1.79 11.85
C ILE A 254 -5.67 -1.57 11.93
N ALA A 255 -4.88 -2.63 12.09
CA ALA A 255 -3.43 -2.50 12.14
C ALA A 255 -2.85 -1.98 10.81
N ARG A 256 -3.40 -2.39 9.66
CA ARG A 256 -2.99 -1.91 8.33
C ARG A 256 -3.41 -0.46 8.09
N ALA A 257 -4.62 -0.06 8.50
CA ALA A 257 -5.10 1.32 8.36
C ALA A 257 -4.24 2.32 9.16
N ASN A 258 -3.60 1.83 10.22
CA ASN A 258 -2.79 2.62 11.13
C ASN A 258 -1.29 2.53 10.87
N ASP A 259 -0.87 1.88 9.79
CA ASP A 259 0.53 1.59 9.44
C ASP A 259 1.32 0.90 10.58
N THR A 260 0.61 0.22 11.49
CA THR A 260 1.21 -0.51 12.61
C THR A 260 1.81 -1.83 12.16
N VAL A 261 1.36 -2.37 11.01
CA VAL A 261 1.84 -3.63 10.44
C VAL A 261 2.06 -3.51 8.93
N GLY A 262 3.10 -4.19 8.43
CA GLY A 262 3.41 -4.32 7.00
C GLY A 262 3.92 -3.05 6.31
N GLY A 263 4.54 -2.14 7.08
CA GLY A 263 5.55 -1.20 6.57
C GLY A 263 6.94 -1.70 6.98
N TYR A 264 7.98 -1.46 6.19
CA TYR A 264 9.34 -1.95 6.48
C TYR A 264 9.92 -1.43 7.82
N TRP A 265 9.39 -0.31 8.32
CA TRP A 265 9.74 0.28 9.61
C TRP A 265 9.00 -0.34 10.80
N SER A 266 7.96 -1.14 10.55
CA SER A 266 7.25 -1.82 11.62
C SER A 266 8.01 -3.07 12.04
N GLY A 267 8.43 -3.11 13.31
CA GLY A 267 9.00 -4.32 13.92
C GLY A 267 7.97 -5.44 14.15
N LEU A 268 6.70 -5.22 13.78
CA LEU A 268 5.60 -6.18 13.94
C LEU A 268 5.16 -6.70 12.57
N THR A 269 5.23 -8.01 12.38
CA THR A 269 4.77 -8.66 11.13
C THR A 269 3.28 -9.03 11.22
N VAL A 270 2.64 -9.24 10.06
CA VAL A 270 1.24 -9.75 10.01
C VAL A 270 1.16 -11.13 10.66
N GLN A 271 2.18 -11.96 10.49
CA GLN A 271 2.23 -13.28 11.10
C GLN A 271 2.26 -13.19 12.62
N ASP A 272 3.11 -12.33 13.18
CA ASP A 272 3.23 -12.15 14.63
C ASP A 272 1.95 -11.55 15.23
N LEU A 273 1.35 -10.59 14.52
CA LEU A 273 0.08 -9.98 14.92
C LEU A 273 -1.07 -10.99 15.03
N LEU A 274 -1.13 -11.96 14.10
CA LEU A 274 -2.23 -12.93 14.02
C LEU A 274 -1.94 -14.24 14.76
N ALA A 275 -0.70 -14.48 15.19
CA ALA A 275 -0.31 -15.69 15.91
C ALA A 275 -1.18 -15.99 17.15
N PRO A 276 -1.55 -15.02 18.02
CA PRO A 276 -2.40 -15.31 19.19
C PRO A 276 -3.81 -15.78 18.83
N LEU A 277 -4.27 -15.49 17.61
CA LEU A 277 -5.58 -15.88 17.11
C LEU A 277 -5.57 -17.28 16.46
N GLY A 278 -4.39 -17.91 16.32
CA GLY A 278 -4.24 -19.23 15.72
C GLY A 278 -4.62 -19.27 14.23
N VAL A 279 -4.59 -18.13 13.54
CA VAL A 279 -4.94 -18.03 12.12
C VAL A 279 -3.66 -17.94 11.30
N SER A 280 -3.49 -18.88 10.37
CA SER A 280 -2.42 -18.86 9.36
C SER A 280 -3.01 -18.56 7.97
N GLY A 281 -2.22 -17.88 7.14
CA GLY A 281 -2.60 -17.54 5.75
C GLY A 281 -3.28 -16.17 5.60
N SER A 282 -3.69 -15.89 4.36
CA SER A 282 -4.28 -14.60 3.97
C SER A 282 -5.64 -14.36 4.63
N VAL A 283 -5.80 -13.19 5.25
CA VAL A 283 -7.05 -12.74 5.90
C VAL A 283 -7.83 -11.73 5.05
N SER A 284 -7.30 -11.33 3.89
CA SER A 284 -7.88 -10.31 3.02
C SER A 284 -9.29 -10.67 2.54
N GLN A 285 -9.49 -11.89 2.06
CA GLN A 285 -10.80 -12.40 1.61
C GLN A 285 -11.85 -12.38 2.74
N ARG A 286 -11.42 -12.56 3.99
CA ARG A 286 -12.31 -12.50 5.17
C ARG A 286 -12.58 -11.07 5.63
N ALA A 287 -11.67 -10.14 5.33
CA ALA A 287 -11.86 -8.72 5.60
C ALA A 287 -12.83 -8.06 4.62
N GLU A 288 -12.94 -8.53 3.36
CA GLU A 288 -13.78 -7.86 2.35
C GLU A 288 -15.24 -7.64 2.78
N PRO A 289 -15.98 -8.62 3.33
CA PRO A 289 -17.36 -8.39 3.76
C PRO A 289 -17.44 -7.36 4.91
N LEU A 290 -16.48 -7.37 5.84
CA LEU A 290 -16.42 -6.43 6.95
C LEU A 290 -16.13 -5.00 6.48
N LEU A 291 -15.25 -4.85 5.49
CA LEU A 291 -14.95 -3.58 4.83
C LEU A 291 -16.20 -3.02 4.13
N ARG A 292 -16.90 -3.85 3.34
CA ARG A 292 -18.15 -3.46 2.68
C ARG A 292 -19.22 -3.05 3.70
N ALA A 293 -19.35 -3.78 4.80
CA ALA A 293 -20.28 -3.45 5.88
C ALA A 293 -19.95 -2.11 6.58
N ASN A 294 -18.70 -1.65 6.49
CA ASN A 294 -18.25 -0.32 6.93
C ASN A 294 -18.30 0.74 5.83
N GLY A 295 -18.89 0.45 4.66
CA GLY A 295 -18.96 1.39 3.53
C GLY A 295 -17.65 1.54 2.75
N VAL A 296 -16.65 0.69 3.03
CA VAL A 296 -15.35 0.72 2.35
C VAL A 296 -15.38 -0.20 1.14
N ASN A 297 -14.96 0.29 -0.03
CA ASN A 297 -14.83 -0.52 -1.23
C ASN A 297 -13.47 -1.26 -1.24
N PRO A 298 -13.43 -2.60 -1.09
CA PRO A 298 -12.17 -3.34 -1.01
C PRO A 298 -11.31 -3.23 -2.27
N HIS A 299 -11.94 -3.00 -3.43
CA HIS A 299 -11.26 -2.86 -4.71
C HIS A 299 -10.67 -1.46 -4.94
N ARG A 300 -10.76 -0.55 -3.96
CA ARG A 300 -10.12 0.78 -3.99
C ARG A 300 -8.97 0.92 -2.99
N LEU A 301 -8.64 -0.13 -2.23
CA LEU A 301 -7.63 -0.11 -1.17
C LEU A 301 -6.19 -0.36 -1.67
N TYR A 302 -5.87 0.06 -2.90
CA TYR A 302 -4.55 -0.16 -3.49
C TYR A 302 -3.47 0.60 -2.72
N GLY A 303 -2.46 -0.11 -2.23
CA GLY A 303 -1.27 0.44 -1.56
C GLY A 303 -1.47 0.93 -0.11
N SER A 304 -2.69 1.31 0.30
CA SER A 304 -2.98 1.74 1.69
C SER A 304 -4.42 1.40 2.11
N MET A 305 -4.59 1.00 3.38
CA MET A 305 -5.88 0.65 3.96
C MET A 305 -6.63 1.91 4.41
N LYS A 306 -7.28 2.60 3.46
CA LYS A 306 -8.07 3.81 3.72
C LYS A 306 -9.50 3.46 4.13
N LEU A 307 -9.83 3.69 5.39
CA LEU A 307 -11.16 3.35 5.94
C LEU A 307 -12.18 4.49 5.80
N GLY A 308 -11.78 5.69 5.36
CA GLY A 308 -12.69 6.83 5.22
C GLY A 308 -13.26 7.34 6.54
N ALA A 309 -12.58 7.06 7.65
CA ALA A 309 -13.07 7.39 8.99
C ALA A 309 -11.91 7.69 9.95
N ALA A 310 -11.72 8.98 10.25
CA ALA A 310 -10.69 9.47 11.17
C ALA A 310 -10.72 8.83 12.56
N ASP A 311 -11.90 8.37 12.98
CA ASP A 311 -12.15 7.85 14.31
C ASP A 311 -11.82 6.35 14.47
N LEU A 312 -11.36 5.72 13.38
CA LEU A 312 -10.72 4.40 13.35
C LEU A 312 -9.19 4.48 13.29
N LEU A 313 -8.64 5.69 13.22
CA LEU A 313 -7.21 5.93 13.18
C LEU A 313 -6.67 6.21 14.58
N THR A 314 -5.44 5.83 14.88
CA THR A 314 -4.74 6.17 16.12
C THR A 314 -4.26 7.62 16.08
N SER A 315 -3.95 8.20 17.24
CA SER A 315 -3.29 9.50 17.37
C SER A 315 -2.06 9.61 16.46
N ARG A 316 -1.19 8.58 16.47
CA ARG A 316 0.03 8.51 15.65
C ARG A 316 -0.28 8.60 14.16
N LYS A 317 -1.24 7.82 13.68
CA LYS A 317 -1.63 7.85 12.25
C LYS A 317 -2.24 9.20 11.88
N ARG A 318 -3.09 9.78 12.73
CA ARG A 318 -3.64 11.12 12.52
C ARG A 318 -2.56 12.20 12.52
N ALA A 319 -1.58 12.14 13.41
CA ALA A 319 -0.45 13.07 13.44
C ALA A 319 0.37 13.03 12.13
N SER A 320 0.61 11.84 11.57
CA SER A 320 1.26 11.69 10.26
C SER A 320 0.43 12.31 9.13
N ILE A 321 -0.90 12.11 9.15
CA ILE A 321 -1.82 12.73 8.18
C ILE A 321 -1.83 14.26 8.32
N ILE A 322 -1.84 14.78 9.56
CA ILE A 322 -1.77 16.23 9.84
C ILE A 322 -0.48 16.82 9.28
N GLN A 323 0.67 16.18 9.53
CA GLN A 323 1.95 16.64 8.98
C GLN A 323 1.95 16.68 7.44
N GLN A 324 1.35 15.67 6.79
CA GLN A 324 1.24 15.64 5.32
C GLN A 324 0.28 16.70 4.81
N ARG A 325 -0.89 16.87 5.46
CA ARG A 325 -1.86 17.92 5.15
C ARG A 325 -1.21 19.30 5.23
N ASP A 326 -0.53 19.59 6.33
CA ASP A 326 0.07 20.90 6.57
C ASP A 326 1.20 21.20 5.58
N ARG A 327 1.92 20.16 5.12
CA ARG A 327 2.86 20.28 4.01
C ARG A 327 2.15 20.70 2.71
N TYR A 328 1.15 19.92 2.27
CA TYR A 328 0.48 20.18 0.99
C TYR A 328 -0.42 21.43 0.99
N LEU A 329 -0.91 21.88 2.16
CA LEU A 329 -1.65 23.14 2.27
C LEU A 329 -0.75 24.35 2.52
N GLY A 330 0.42 24.17 3.13
CA GLY A 330 1.38 25.24 3.41
C GLY A 330 2.02 25.79 2.13
N ASP A 331 2.33 24.91 1.18
CA ASP A 331 2.87 25.28 -0.13
C ASP A 331 1.86 26.09 -0.98
N TYR A 332 0.55 25.96 -0.70
CA TYR A 332 -0.54 26.72 -1.33
C TYR A 332 -0.66 28.19 -0.83
N GLY A 333 -0.03 28.53 0.30
CA GLY A 333 -0.28 29.79 1.04
C GLY A 333 0.71 30.94 0.83
N GLU A 334 1.92 30.67 0.34
CA GLU A 334 2.98 31.71 0.21
C GLU A 334 2.98 32.44 -1.15
N GLY A 335 2.05 32.11 -2.06
CA GLY A 335 1.94 32.71 -3.40
C GLY A 335 1.01 33.92 -3.54
N THR A 336 0.44 34.47 -2.46
CA THR A 336 -0.50 35.62 -2.53
C THR A 336 -0.18 36.71 -1.52
N ILE A 337 0.84 37.55 -1.77
CA ILE A 337 0.90 38.96 -1.30
C ILE A 337 1.55 39.82 -2.37
#